data_AF-A0AAU1V1P9-F1
#
_entry.id   AF-A0AAU1V1P9-F1
#
_cell.length_a   1.000
_cell.length_b   1.000
_cell.length_c   1.000
_cell.angle_alpha   90.00
_cell.angle_beta   90.00
_cell.angle_gamma   90.00
#
_symmetry.space_group_name_H-M   'P 1'
#
loop_
_entity.id
_entity.type
_entity.pdbx_description
1 polymer ?
#
loop_
_entity_poly.entity_id
_entity_poly.type
_entity_poly.pdbx_seq_one_letter_code
_entity_poly.pdbx_strand_id
1 'polypeptide(L)'
;MDRREVAAVLAYIGHLDPRTIRTGTGDARDQIAQWQELLADVPFATDHGWDVRQAIRTHILDSPYPILPVDVARRWRAHRRDRLDRHTDPTPAADPDDPAAWRAELLRSRNAVAAGIAAPSTHHQITSGGQPRDVEERLREIGSCIPPAVRTELARYRPTRAAREAAVAEGVPDTLGVRCDWCHAPVGSPCRQRRASPDGAARGNVVRATPHPSRVDLAAARIDRHRVA
;
A
#
# COMPACT_ATOMS: atom_id res chain seq x y z
N MET A 1 32.23 -2.76 -14.69
CA MET A 1 33.51 -2.94 -13.97
C MET A 1 34.65 -2.56 -14.88
N ASP A 2 35.68 -1.93 -14.33
CA ASP A 2 36.90 -1.64 -15.09
C ASP A 2 37.81 -2.88 -15.25
N ARG A 3 38.86 -2.74 -16.05
CA ARG A 3 39.80 -3.83 -16.34
C ARG A 3 40.52 -4.37 -15.09
N ARG A 4 40.83 -3.50 -14.12
CA ARG A 4 41.53 -3.87 -12.88
C ARG A 4 40.60 -4.62 -11.94
N GLU A 5 39.36 -4.16 -11.81
CA GLU A 5 38.29 -4.83 -11.07
C GLU A 5 38.02 -6.23 -11.63
N VAL A 6 37.96 -6.37 -12.96
CA VAL A 6 37.78 -7.68 -13.61
C VAL A 6 38.97 -8.61 -13.35
N ALA A 7 40.21 -8.10 -13.41
CA ALA A 7 41.38 -8.90 -13.06
C ALA A 7 41.34 -9.37 -11.59
N ALA A 8 40.91 -8.51 -10.67
CA ALA A 8 40.72 -8.87 -9.27
C ALA A 8 39.62 -9.92 -9.07
N VAL A 9 38.49 -9.81 -9.82
CA VAL A 9 37.42 -10.81 -9.83
C VAL A 9 37.95 -12.16 -10.29
N LEU A 10 38.67 -12.22 -11.41
CA LEU A 10 39.21 -13.47 -11.95
C LEU A 10 40.25 -14.10 -11.00
N ALA A 11 41.10 -13.29 -10.37
CA ALA A 11 42.03 -13.77 -9.35
C ALA A 11 41.29 -14.35 -8.13
N TYR A 12 40.22 -13.69 -7.68
CA TYR A 12 39.39 -14.18 -6.57
C TYR A 12 38.67 -15.48 -6.92
N ILE A 13 38.13 -15.59 -8.14
CA ILE A 13 37.53 -16.84 -8.65
C ILE A 13 38.56 -17.95 -8.67
N GLY A 14 39.77 -17.71 -9.21
CA GLY A 14 40.84 -18.71 -9.24
C GLY A 14 41.30 -19.16 -7.85
N HIS A 15 41.27 -18.26 -6.86
CA HIS A 15 41.56 -18.61 -5.47
C HIS A 15 40.52 -19.57 -4.87
N LEU A 16 39.24 -19.39 -5.20
CA LEU A 16 38.14 -20.23 -4.69
C LEU A 16 37.90 -21.51 -5.51
N ASP A 17 38.12 -21.46 -6.83
CA ASP A 17 38.01 -22.58 -7.75
C ASP A 17 39.26 -22.64 -8.65
N PRO A 18 40.31 -23.37 -8.22
CA PRO A 18 41.58 -23.46 -8.94
C PRO A 18 41.47 -24.01 -10.38
N ARG A 19 40.37 -24.69 -10.73
CA ARG A 19 40.12 -25.20 -12.10
C ARG A 19 39.99 -24.08 -13.13
N THR A 20 39.72 -22.86 -12.68
CA THR A 20 39.49 -21.69 -13.53
C THR A 20 40.77 -20.92 -13.84
N ILE A 21 41.88 -21.24 -13.17
CA ILE A 21 43.16 -20.53 -13.30
C ILE A 21 43.71 -20.72 -14.73
N ARG A 22 44.16 -19.62 -15.34
CA ARG A 22 44.91 -19.63 -16.60
C ARG A 22 46.41 -19.49 -16.32
N THR A 23 47.21 -20.36 -16.93
CA THR A 23 48.67 -20.38 -16.77
C THR A 23 49.40 -19.53 -17.82
N GLY A 24 48.77 -19.28 -18.98
CA GLY A 24 49.28 -18.43 -20.05
C GLY A 24 48.96 -16.95 -19.84
N THR A 25 49.95 -16.07 -20.01
CA THR A 25 49.76 -14.61 -19.87
C THR A 25 48.93 -14.00 -21.01
N GLY A 26 48.96 -14.58 -22.21
CA GLY A 26 48.09 -14.22 -23.33
C GLY A 26 46.62 -14.52 -23.01
N ASP A 27 46.35 -15.78 -22.69
CA ASP A 27 45.02 -16.28 -22.33
C ASP A 27 44.39 -15.48 -21.17
N ALA A 28 45.19 -15.11 -20.17
CA ALA A 28 44.72 -14.29 -19.05
C ALA A 28 44.31 -12.88 -19.50
N ARG A 29 45.05 -12.24 -20.43
CA ARG A 29 44.69 -10.92 -20.95
C ARG A 29 43.41 -10.98 -21.77
N ASP A 30 43.24 -12.00 -22.59
CA ASP A 30 42.06 -12.19 -23.43
C ASP A 30 40.83 -12.48 -22.57
N GLN A 31 40.98 -13.29 -21.51
CA GLN A 31 39.91 -13.55 -20.55
C GLN A 31 39.48 -12.28 -19.82
N ILE A 32 40.44 -11.43 -19.39
CA ILE A 32 40.13 -10.13 -18.78
C ILE A 32 39.35 -9.25 -19.76
N ALA A 33 39.80 -9.15 -21.02
CA ALA A 33 39.11 -8.33 -22.03
C ALA A 33 37.67 -8.83 -22.28
N GLN A 34 37.49 -10.15 -22.40
CA GLN A 34 36.16 -10.75 -22.57
C GLN A 34 35.25 -10.49 -21.37
N TRP A 35 35.75 -10.66 -20.14
CA TRP A 35 34.96 -10.42 -18.93
C TRP A 35 34.63 -8.94 -18.77
N GLN A 36 35.54 -8.04 -19.13
CA GLN A 36 35.31 -6.59 -19.10
C GLN A 36 34.17 -6.19 -20.02
N GLU A 37 34.16 -6.70 -21.26
CA GLU A 37 33.08 -6.44 -22.21
C GLU A 37 31.73 -6.93 -21.66
N LEU A 38 31.68 -8.16 -21.15
CA LEU A 38 30.45 -8.78 -20.68
C LEU A 38 29.92 -8.20 -19.35
N LEU A 39 30.79 -7.55 -18.57
CA LEU A 39 30.49 -7.01 -17.25
C LEU A 39 30.65 -5.48 -17.19
N ALA A 40 30.62 -4.80 -18.34
CA ALA A 40 30.76 -3.35 -18.43
C ALA A 40 29.79 -2.61 -17.49
N ASP A 41 28.52 -3.01 -17.50
CA ASP A 41 27.42 -2.41 -16.71
C ASP A 41 27.25 -2.99 -15.29
N VAL A 42 28.11 -3.91 -14.88
CA VAL A 42 28.08 -4.50 -13.55
C VAL A 42 29.06 -3.74 -12.66
N PRO A 43 28.64 -3.14 -11.53
CA PRO A 43 29.57 -2.54 -10.58
C PRO A 43 30.31 -3.63 -9.78
N PHE A 44 31.53 -3.34 -9.31
CA PHE A 44 32.25 -4.27 -8.43
C PHE A 44 31.54 -4.43 -7.09
N ALA A 45 31.17 -3.30 -6.48
CA ALA A 45 30.31 -3.22 -5.31
C ALA A 45 29.48 -1.93 -5.38
N THR A 46 28.42 -1.86 -4.58
CA THR A 46 27.62 -0.65 -4.38
C THR A 46 27.45 -0.42 -2.89
N ASP A 47 27.20 0.82 -2.49
CA ASP A 47 26.93 1.18 -1.08
C ASP A 47 25.65 0.55 -0.53
N HIS A 48 24.83 -0.06 -1.39
CA HIS A 48 23.51 -0.54 -1.06
C HIS A 48 23.33 -2.05 -1.28
N GLY A 49 24.34 -2.85 -0.97
CA GLY A 49 24.18 -4.31 -0.77
C GLY A 49 24.48 -5.20 -1.97
N TRP A 50 24.96 -4.65 -3.08
CA TRP A 50 25.62 -5.44 -4.13
C TRP A 50 27.13 -5.54 -3.87
N ASP A 51 27.68 -6.77 -3.90
CA ASP A 51 29.11 -7.06 -3.95
C ASP A 51 29.33 -8.29 -4.85
N VAL A 52 30.17 -8.13 -5.89
CA VAL A 52 30.48 -9.20 -6.84
C VAL A 52 31.11 -10.42 -6.17
N ARG A 53 31.91 -10.24 -5.11
CA ARG A 53 32.57 -11.33 -4.38
C ARG A 53 31.58 -12.21 -3.64
N GLN A 54 30.51 -11.61 -3.10
CA GLN A 54 29.41 -12.36 -2.49
C GLN A 54 28.66 -13.15 -3.56
N ALA A 55 28.34 -12.51 -4.69
CA ALA A 55 27.71 -13.19 -5.82
C ALA A 55 28.56 -14.37 -6.33
N ILE A 56 29.89 -14.25 -6.39
CA ILE A 56 30.80 -15.34 -6.76
C ILE A 56 30.78 -16.45 -5.73
N ARG A 57 30.93 -16.11 -4.44
CA ARG A 57 30.93 -17.08 -3.33
C ARG A 57 29.65 -17.92 -3.34
N THR A 58 28.50 -17.27 -3.46
CA THR A 58 27.20 -17.97 -3.55
C THR A 58 27.13 -18.89 -4.78
N HIS A 59 27.69 -18.50 -5.94
CA HIS A 59 27.74 -19.40 -7.11
C HIS A 59 28.49 -20.69 -6.81
N ILE A 60 29.69 -20.55 -6.26
CA ILE A 60 30.61 -21.67 -6.06
C ILE A 60 30.04 -22.66 -5.02
N LEU A 61 29.32 -22.14 -4.02
CA LEU A 61 28.64 -22.99 -3.03
C LEU A 61 27.41 -23.71 -3.62
N ASP A 62 26.68 -23.05 -4.50
CA ASP A 62 25.40 -23.57 -5.01
C ASP A 62 25.53 -24.41 -6.29
N SER A 63 26.65 -24.27 -7.02
CA SER A 63 26.83 -24.86 -8.35
C SER A 63 28.17 -25.58 -8.47
N PRO A 64 28.19 -26.82 -8.98
CA PRO A 64 29.43 -27.55 -9.27
C PRO A 64 30.16 -27.03 -10.52
N TYR A 65 29.49 -26.22 -11.34
CA TYR A 65 30.01 -25.71 -12.61
C TYR A 65 30.83 -24.43 -12.43
N PRO A 66 31.94 -24.27 -13.19
CA PRO A 66 32.72 -23.04 -13.19
C PRO A 66 31.84 -21.82 -13.44
N ILE A 67 32.08 -20.75 -12.68
CA ILE A 67 31.36 -19.49 -12.86
C ILE A 67 31.72 -18.83 -14.18
N LEU A 68 30.70 -18.33 -14.88
CA LEU A 68 30.84 -17.56 -16.11
C LEU A 68 30.46 -16.09 -15.88
N PRO A 69 30.89 -15.16 -16.75
CA PRO A 69 30.47 -13.76 -16.67
C PRO A 69 28.94 -13.60 -16.64
N VAL A 70 28.24 -14.44 -17.41
CA VAL A 70 26.78 -14.38 -17.50
C VAL A 70 26.09 -14.67 -16.17
N ASP A 71 26.69 -15.48 -15.30
CA ASP A 71 26.12 -15.81 -13.98
C ASP A 71 26.17 -14.58 -13.06
N VAL A 72 27.30 -13.87 -13.07
CA VAL A 72 27.45 -12.59 -12.37
C VAL A 72 26.47 -11.55 -12.91
N ALA A 73 26.41 -11.38 -14.24
CA ALA A 73 25.52 -10.43 -14.88
C ALA A 73 24.04 -10.71 -14.59
N ARG A 74 23.63 -12.00 -14.58
CA ARG A 74 22.26 -12.41 -14.21
C ARG A 74 21.94 -12.05 -12.78
N ARG A 75 22.85 -12.30 -11.82
CA ARG A 75 22.65 -11.91 -10.42
C ARG A 75 22.56 -10.40 -10.26
N TRP A 76 23.39 -9.63 -10.96
CA TRP A 76 23.29 -8.17 -10.96
C TRP A 76 21.93 -7.69 -11.47
N ARG A 77 21.46 -8.22 -12.61
CA ARG A 77 20.14 -7.86 -13.16
C ARG A 77 19.00 -8.27 -12.23
N ALA A 78 19.12 -9.38 -11.50
CA ALA A 78 18.14 -9.77 -10.49
C ALA A 78 18.14 -8.79 -9.32
N HIS A 79 19.31 -8.44 -8.78
CA HIS A 79 19.46 -7.44 -7.73
C HIS A 79 18.88 -6.07 -8.15
N ARG A 80 19.25 -5.59 -9.34
CA ARG A 80 18.72 -4.33 -9.90
C ARG A 80 17.19 -4.35 -10.03
N ARG A 81 16.60 -5.45 -10.50
CA ARG A 81 15.15 -5.59 -10.62
C ARG A 81 14.48 -5.56 -9.24
N ASP A 82 14.99 -6.33 -8.29
CA ASP A 82 14.46 -6.35 -6.91
C ASP A 82 14.47 -4.97 -6.26
N ARG A 83 15.55 -4.18 -6.44
CA ARG A 83 15.61 -2.81 -5.94
C ARG A 83 14.54 -1.91 -6.55
N LEU A 84 14.36 -2.00 -7.86
CA LEU A 84 13.36 -1.20 -8.57
C LEU A 84 11.93 -1.62 -8.19
N ASP A 85 11.70 -2.91 -7.95
CA ASP A 85 10.41 -3.43 -7.48
C ASP A 85 10.05 -2.89 -6.09
N ARG A 86 11.05 -2.71 -5.21
CA ARG A 86 10.89 -2.11 -3.88
C ARG A 86 10.84 -0.58 -3.89
N HIS A 87 11.12 0.07 -5.01
CA HIS A 87 11.21 1.53 -5.10
C HIS A 87 9.85 2.14 -5.45
N THR A 88 9.41 3.07 -4.61
CA THR A 88 8.30 3.97 -4.90
C THR A 88 8.85 5.31 -5.35
N ASP A 89 8.45 5.76 -6.53
CA ASP A 89 8.83 7.07 -7.07
C ASP A 89 8.39 8.19 -6.09
N PRO A 90 9.33 9.02 -5.58
CA PRO A 90 8.98 10.14 -4.72
C PRO A 90 8.30 11.24 -5.54
N THR A 91 7.56 12.13 -4.87
CA THR A 91 7.09 13.37 -5.49
C THR A 91 8.30 14.22 -5.89
N PRO A 92 8.50 14.52 -7.19
CA PRO A 92 9.56 15.42 -7.65
C PRO A 92 9.48 16.80 -7.02
N ALA A 93 10.63 17.45 -6.88
CA ALA A 93 10.72 18.86 -6.49
C ALA A 93 10.46 19.82 -7.68
N ALA A 94 10.56 19.32 -8.92
CA ALA A 94 10.21 20.06 -10.12
C ALA A 94 8.76 20.58 -10.10
N ASP A 95 8.53 21.70 -10.80
CA ASP A 95 7.20 22.27 -11.00
C ASP A 95 6.26 21.23 -11.66
N PRO A 96 5.09 20.91 -11.07
CA PRO A 96 4.09 20.04 -11.68
C PRO A 96 3.62 20.51 -13.06
N ASP A 97 3.67 21.83 -13.32
CA ASP A 97 3.27 22.42 -14.60
C ASP A 97 4.39 22.37 -15.65
N ASP A 98 5.62 21.96 -15.28
CA ASP A 98 6.69 21.59 -16.22
C ASP A 98 6.81 20.05 -16.33
N PRO A 99 6.09 19.43 -17.28
CA PRO A 99 6.10 17.98 -17.42
C PRO A 99 7.46 17.43 -17.86
N ALA A 100 8.35 18.24 -18.47
CA ALA A 100 9.65 17.78 -18.92
C ALA A 100 10.62 17.68 -17.74
N ALA A 101 10.70 18.72 -16.91
CA ALA A 101 11.49 18.72 -15.69
C ALA A 101 11.04 17.62 -14.73
N TRP A 102 9.72 17.47 -14.55
CA TRP A 102 9.11 16.45 -13.71
C TRP A 102 9.54 15.02 -14.11
N ARG A 103 9.38 14.67 -15.39
CA ARG A 103 9.78 13.34 -15.90
C ARG A 103 11.28 13.09 -15.79
N ALA A 104 12.10 14.12 -16.04
CA ALA A 104 13.54 13.99 -15.95
C ALA A 104 13.98 13.67 -14.50
N GLU A 105 13.34 14.25 -13.50
CA GLU A 105 13.64 13.98 -12.09
C GLU A 105 13.28 12.55 -11.68
N LEU A 106 12.09 12.06 -12.08
CA LEU A 106 11.68 10.68 -11.85
C LEU A 106 12.66 9.67 -12.46
N LEU A 107 13.05 9.90 -13.72
CA LEU A 107 14.01 9.03 -14.40
C LEU A 107 15.39 9.06 -13.71
N ARG A 108 15.85 10.23 -13.26
CA ARG A 108 17.11 10.33 -12.48
C ARG A 108 17.04 9.52 -11.19
N SER A 109 15.94 9.63 -10.44
CA SER A 109 15.72 8.85 -9.20
C SER A 109 15.80 7.35 -9.48
N ARG A 110 15.01 6.86 -10.44
CA ARG A 110 14.99 5.43 -10.80
C ARG A 110 16.34 4.94 -11.28
N ASN A 111 17.06 5.73 -12.08
CA ASN A 111 18.39 5.37 -12.56
C ASN A 111 19.41 5.30 -11.42
N ALA A 112 19.36 6.22 -10.45
CA ALA A 112 20.22 6.17 -9.28
C ALA A 112 19.96 4.93 -8.41
N VAL A 113 18.69 4.55 -8.22
CA VAL A 113 18.33 3.32 -7.49
C VAL A 113 18.76 2.07 -8.26
N ALA A 114 18.53 2.05 -9.57
CA ALA A 114 18.92 0.96 -10.48
C ALA A 114 20.44 0.73 -10.51
N ALA A 115 21.23 1.80 -10.49
CA ALA A 115 22.68 1.75 -10.45
C ALA A 115 23.23 1.41 -9.06
N GLY A 116 22.37 1.35 -8.02
CA GLY A 116 22.80 1.14 -6.64
C GLY A 116 23.55 2.34 -6.07
N ILE A 117 23.29 3.56 -6.57
CA ILE A 117 23.81 4.82 -6.01
C ILE A 117 22.92 5.30 -4.87
N ALA A 118 21.60 5.12 -5.03
CA ALA A 118 20.59 5.48 -4.02
C ALA A 118 19.85 4.25 -3.50
N ALA A 119 19.45 4.27 -2.23
CA ALA A 119 18.55 3.28 -1.65
C ALA A 119 17.14 3.40 -2.27
N PRO A 120 16.38 2.30 -2.42
CA PRO A 120 14.97 2.38 -2.79
C PRO A 120 14.21 3.16 -1.71
N SER A 121 13.47 4.20 -2.11
CA SER A 121 12.45 4.79 -1.25
C SER A 121 11.27 3.83 -1.11
N THR A 122 10.87 3.54 0.12
CA THR A 122 9.68 2.77 0.43
C THR A 122 8.51 3.70 0.71
N HIS A 123 7.28 3.22 0.55
CA HIS A 123 6.11 3.94 1.07
C HIS A 123 6.32 4.20 2.57
N HIS A 124 6.14 5.45 3.00
CA HIS A 124 5.87 5.70 4.41
C HIS A 124 4.64 4.88 4.78
N GLN A 125 4.81 3.92 5.68
CA GLN A 125 3.70 3.20 6.26
C GLN A 125 2.74 4.27 6.81
N ILE A 126 1.46 4.23 6.41
CA ILE A 126 0.42 4.97 7.11
C ILE A 126 0.35 4.30 8.48
N THR A 127 1.19 4.77 9.40
CA THR A 127 1.09 4.38 10.78
C THR A 127 -0.22 4.96 11.25
N SER A 128 -1.10 4.12 11.77
CA SER A 128 -2.22 4.57 12.58
C SER A 128 -1.64 5.15 13.87
N GLY A 129 -0.92 6.27 13.77
CA GLY A 129 -0.54 7.09 14.91
C GLY A 129 -1.83 7.37 15.66
N GLY A 130 -1.82 7.11 16.97
CA GLY A 130 -3.01 7.23 17.81
C GLY A 130 -3.74 8.52 17.48
N GLN A 131 -5.06 8.42 17.29
CA GLN A 131 -5.93 9.54 16.92
C GLN A 131 -5.49 10.78 17.71
N PRO A 132 -5.06 11.88 17.05
CA PRO A 132 -4.71 13.10 17.74
C PRO A 132 -5.85 13.46 18.70
N ARG A 133 -5.51 13.82 19.94
CA ARG A 133 -6.51 14.16 20.98
C ARG A 133 -7.52 15.23 20.52
N ASP A 134 -7.16 16.03 19.52
CA ASP A 134 -8.01 17.08 18.95
C ASP A 134 -9.03 16.60 17.90
N VAL A 135 -8.94 15.36 17.39
CA VAL A 135 -9.77 14.96 16.23
C VAL A 135 -11.24 15.00 16.59
N GLU A 136 -11.60 14.55 17.79
CA GLU A 136 -12.99 14.58 18.24
C GLU A 136 -13.49 16.01 18.52
N GLU A 137 -12.59 16.92 18.91
CA GLU A 137 -12.87 18.34 19.07
C GLU A 137 -13.06 19.02 17.70
N ARG A 138 -12.15 18.80 16.75
CA ARG A 138 -12.27 19.26 15.37
C ARG A 138 -13.49 18.69 14.66
N LEU A 139 -13.82 17.42 14.87
CA LEU A 139 -15.04 16.83 14.31
C LEU A 139 -16.29 17.46 14.92
N ARG A 140 -16.24 17.88 16.19
CA ARG A 140 -17.32 18.65 16.82
C ARG A 140 -17.43 20.06 16.25
N GLU A 141 -16.31 20.72 15.95
CA GLU A 141 -16.27 22.04 15.29
C GLU A 141 -16.80 21.99 13.85
N ILE A 142 -16.34 21.01 13.05
CA ILE A 142 -16.80 20.78 11.67
C ILE A 142 -18.29 20.39 11.66
N GLY A 143 -18.73 19.65 12.68
CA GLY A 143 -20.09 19.17 12.80
C GLY A 143 -20.44 18.14 11.73
N SER A 144 -21.58 18.31 11.07
CA SER A 144 -22.00 17.37 10.01
C SER A 144 -21.23 17.62 8.72
N CYS A 145 -20.75 16.54 8.09
CA CYS A 145 -20.14 16.59 6.76
C CYS A 145 -21.06 17.15 5.66
N ILE A 146 -22.37 17.27 5.93
CA ILE A 146 -23.34 17.91 5.05
C ILE A 146 -23.90 19.15 5.76
N PRO A 147 -23.57 20.37 5.30
CA PRO A 147 -24.10 21.60 5.86
C PRO A 147 -25.64 21.65 5.86
N PRO A 148 -26.28 22.33 6.84
CA PRO A 148 -27.74 22.40 6.92
C PRO A 148 -28.41 22.91 5.65
N ALA A 149 -27.84 23.92 4.98
CA ALA A 149 -28.38 24.47 3.73
C ALA A 149 -28.44 23.40 2.62
N VAL A 150 -27.35 22.65 2.43
CA VAL A 150 -27.28 21.53 1.46
C VAL A 150 -28.26 20.42 1.85
N ARG A 151 -28.44 20.15 3.14
CA ARG A 151 -29.44 19.18 3.62
C ARG A 151 -30.87 19.59 3.23
N THR A 152 -31.20 20.88 3.27
CA THR A 152 -32.49 21.42 2.84
C THR A 152 -32.67 21.26 1.32
N GLU A 153 -31.67 21.61 0.51
CA GLU A 153 -31.72 21.43 -0.94
C GLU A 153 -31.91 19.97 -1.35
N LEU A 154 -31.25 19.06 -0.64
CA LEU A 154 -31.38 17.62 -0.87
C LEU A 154 -32.76 17.07 -0.53
N ALA A 155 -33.62 17.79 0.22
CA ALA A 155 -34.93 17.28 0.66
C ALA A 155 -35.77 16.73 -0.50
N ARG A 156 -35.70 17.35 -1.69
CA ARG A 156 -36.38 16.90 -2.93
C ARG A 156 -35.98 15.49 -3.38
N TYR A 157 -34.75 15.06 -3.08
CA TYR A 157 -34.20 13.77 -3.48
C TYR A 157 -34.24 12.71 -2.37
N ARG A 158 -34.49 13.13 -1.12
CA ARG A 158 -34.56 12.24 0.05
C ARG A 158 -35.79 12.52 0.92
N PRO A 159 -37.01 12.48 0.35
CA PRO A 159 -38.23 12.93 1.02
C PRO A 159 -38.51 12.19 2.34
N THR A 160 -38.34 10.87 2.37
CA THR A 160 -38.52 10.07 3.59
C THR A 160 -37.56 10.46 4.71
N ARG A 161 -36.31 10.78 4.35
CA ARG A 161 -35.29 11.20 5.32
C ARG A 161 -35.54 12.64 5.79
N ALA A 162 -35.95 13.53 4.89
CA ALA A 162 -36.31 14.90 5.22
C ALA A 162 -37.52 14.95 6.16
N ALA A 163 -38.58 14.17 5.89
CA ALA A 163 -39.75 14.08 6.76
C ALA A 163 -39.41 13.56 8.16
N ARG A 164 -38.52 12.55 8.26
CA ARG A 164 -37.99 12.09 9.55
C ARG A 164 -37.22 13.19 10.27
N GLU A 165 -36.26 13.84 9.59
CA GLU A 165 -35.44 14.91 10.18
C GLU A 165 -36.34 16.07 10.69
N ALA A 166 -37.42 16.42 9.97
CA ALA A 166 -38.41 17.41 10.40
C ALA A 166 -39.22 16.95 11.63
N ALA A 167 -39.76 15.72 11.63
CA ALA A 167 -40.50 15.19 12.77
C ALA A 167 -39.64 15.14 14.04
N VAL A 168 -38.35 14.82 13.91
CA VAL A 168 -37.41 14.85 15.05
C VAL A 168 -37.19 16.27 15.56
N ALA A 169 -37.10 17.26 14.67
CA ALA A 169 -37.01 18.67 15.05
C ALA A 169 -38.27 19.16 15.78
N GLU A 170 -39.44 18.63 15.45
CA GLU A 170 -40.72 18.85 16.15
C GLU A 170 -40.83 18.07 17.48
N GLY A 171 -39.80 17.31 17.86
CA GLY A 171 -39.74 16.57 19.12
C GLY A 171 -40.39 15.17 19.07
N VAL A 172 -40.64 14.63 17.88
CA VAL A 172 -41.13 13.25 17.71
C VAL A 172 -39.95 12.26 17.90
N PRO A 173 -40.14 11.14 18.63
CA PRO A 173 -39.14 10.10 18.80
C PRO A 173 -38.55 9.55 17.50
N ASP A 174 -37.22 9.67 17.36
CA ASP A 174 -36.50 9.08 16.24
C ASP A 174 -36.29 7.56 16.42
N THR A 175 -37.24 6.77 15.93
CA THR A 175 -37.15 5.31 16.01
C THR A 175 -35.91 4.74 15.31
N LEU A 176 -35.38 5.39 14.27
CA LEU A 176 -34.16 4.95 13.59
C LEU A 176 -32.88 5.44 14.28
N GLY A 177 -32.98 6.38 15.22
CA GLY A 177 -31.87 6.91 16.03
C GLY A 177 -31.37 5.96 17.12
N VAL A 178 -32.10 4.86 17.37
CA VAL A 178 -31.74 3.80 18.33
C VAL A 178 -31.64 2.45 17.62
N ARG A 179 -30.81 1.55 18.14
CA ARG A 179 -30.77 0.14 17.72
C ARG A 179 -32.07 -0.55 18.17
N CYS A 180 -32.59 -1.47 17.37
CA CYS A 180 -33.75 -2.26 17.77
C CYS A 180 -33.32 -3.45 18.64
N ASP A 181 -33.85 -3.58 19.85
CA ASP A 181 -33.48 -4.72 20.70
C ASP A 181 -34.10 -6.05 20.25
N TRP A 182 -35.22 -6.00 19.52
CA TRP A 182 -35.91 -7.22 19.07
C TRP A 182 -35.33 -7.83 17.78
N CYS A 183 -35.13 -7.03 16.72
CA CYS A 183 -34.56 -7.53 15.45
C CYS A 183 -33.08 -7.15 15.26
N HIS A 184 -32.48 -6.45 16.21
CA HIS A 184 -31.09 -5.95 16.14
C HIS A 184 -30.77 -5.06 14.93
N ALA A 185 -31.78 -4.49 14.27
CA ALA A 185 -31.57 -3.53 13.19
C ALA A 185 -30.73 -2.34 13.69
N PRO A 186 -29.64 -1.98 12.97
CA PRO A 186 -28.74 -0.93 13.41
C PRO A 186 -29.39 0.46 13.32
N VAL A 187 -28.73 1.44 13.94
CA VAL A 187 -29.09 2.86 13.81
C VAL A 187 -29.13 3.24 12.32
N GLY A 188 -30.13 4.01 11.92
CA GLY A 188 -30.35 4.44 10.53
C GLY A 188 -31.01 3.39 9.61
N SER A 189 -31.19 2.14 10.07
CA SER A 189 -31.81 1.06 9.28
C SER A 189 -33.18 0.67 9.82
N PRO A 190 -34.20 0.44 8.97
CA PRO A 190 -35.54 0.06 9.42
C PRO A 190 -35.58 -1.35 10.00
N CYS A 191 -36.60 -1.62 10.80
CA CYS A 191 -36.84 -2.94 11.38
C CYS A 191 -37.10 -3.98 10.28
N ARG A 192 -36.68 -5.22 10.53
CA ARG A 192 -36.88 -6.34 9.62
C ARG A 192 -37.74 -7.42 10.27
N GLN A 193 -38.55 -8.11 9.48
CA GLN A 193 -39.35 -9.25 9.92
C GLN A 193 -39.00 -10.47 9.08
N ARG A 194 -38.89 -11.63 9.75
CA ARG A 194 -38.68 -12.92 9.10
C ARG A 194 -39.88 -13.26 8.24
N ARG A 195 -39.64 -13.56 6.96
CA ARG A 195 -40.59 -14.23 6.08
C ARG A 195 -40.47 -15.73 6.30
N ALA A 196 -41.57 -16.35 6.69
CA ALA A 196 -41.69 -17.79 6.77
C ALA A 196 -42.42 -18.32 5.53
N SER A 197 -42.00 -19.48 5.02
CA SER A 197 -42.79 -20.28 4.09
C SER A 197 -44.04 -20.84 4.77
N PRO A 198 -45.05 -21.32 4.03
CA PRO A 198 -46.21 -22.00 4.60
C PRO A 198 -45.84 -23.12 5.58
N ASP A 199 -44.72 -23.80 5.34
CA ASP A 199 -44.18 -24.86 6.21
C ASP A 199 -43.37 -24.33 7.42
N GLY A 200 -43.40 -23.02 7.71
CA GLY A 200 -42.70 -22.39 8.83
C GLY A 200 -41.18 -22.16 8.63
N ALA A 201 -40.61 -22.67 7.54
CA ALA A 201 -39.19 -22.51 7.19
C ALA A 201 -38.83 -21.04 6.87
N ALA A 202 -37.62 -20.61 7.24
CA ALA A 202 -37.15 -19.24 6.97
C ALA A 202 -36.92 -19.06 5.47
N ARG A 203 -37.59 -18.08 4.85
CA ARG A 203 -37.37 -17.74 3.43
C ARG A 203 -36.57 -16.45 3.23
N GLY A 204 -36.49 -15.61 4.26
CA GLY A 204 -35.70 -14.37 4.23
C GLY A 204 -36.24 -13.33 5.21
N ASN A 205 -35.83 -12.08 5.03
CA ASN A 205 -36.27 -10.94 5.85
C ASN A 205 -36.84 -9.83 4.96
N VAL A 206 -37.92 -9.20 5.39
CA VAL A 206 -38.50 -8.01 4.74
C VAL A 206 -38.42 -6.81 5.67
N VAL A 207 -38.25 -5.63 5.11
CA VAL A 207 -38.38 -4.36 5.83
C VAL A 207 -39.83 -4.22 6.31
N ARG A 208 -40.01 -3.95 7.61
CA ARG A 208 -41.32 -3.64 8.18
C ARG A 208 -41.72 -2.21 7.84
N ALA A 209 -43.00 -2.00 7.56
CA ALA A 209 -43.58 -0.66 7.41
C ALA A 209 -43.60 0.09 8.76
N THR A 210 -43.86 -0.62 9.86
CA THR A 210 -43.85 -0.06 11.22
C THR A 210 -42.67 -0.61 12.04
N PRO A 211 -41.98 0.22 12.83
CA PRO A 211 -40.95 -0.24 13.77
C PRO A 211 -41.52 -1.24 14.80
N HIS A 212 -40.65 -2.05 15.43
CA HIS A 212 -41.07 -2.87 16.58
C HIS A 212 -41.46 -1.96 17.75
N PRO A 213 -42.50 -2.30 18.53
CA PRO A 213 -42.92 -1.52 19.70
C PRO A 213 -41.76 -1.20 20.65
N SER A 214 -40.91 -2.20 20.93
CA SER A 214 -39.71 -2.00 21.77
C SER A 214 -38.75 -0.93 21.26
N ARG A 215 -38.64 -0.75 19.94
CA ARG A 215 -37.81 0.32 19.35
C ARG A 215 -38.46 1.70 19.49
N VAL A 216 -39.80 1.76 19.47
CA VAL A 216 -40.57 2.99 19.71
C VAL A 216 -40.39 3.43 21.15
N ASP A 217 -40.56 2.52 22.10
CA ASP A 217 -40.42 2.79 23.53
C ASP A 217 -39.00 3.28 23.87
N LEU A 218 -37.97 2.64 23.30
CA LEU A 218 -36.57 3.07 23.46
C LEU A 218 -36.30 4.47 22.90
N ALA A 219 -36.91 4.80 21.76
CA ALA A 219 -36.76 6.13 21.16
C ALA A 219 -37.47 7.20 22.01
N ALA A 220 -38.64 6.90 22.56
CA ALA A 220 -39.37 7.80 23.46
C ALA A 220 -38.58 8.04 24.76
N ALA A 221 -38.13 6.95 25.42
CA ALA A 221 -37.33 7.04 26.64
C ALA A 221 -35.98 7.76 26.44
N ARG A 222 -35.46 7.84 25.21
CA ARG A 222 -34.27 8.64 24.89
C ARG A 222 -34.58 10.13 24.86
N ILE A 223 -35.72 10.55 24.30
CA ILE A 223 -36.14 11.95 24.30
C ILE A 223 -36.40 12.43 25.73
N ASP A 224 -37.08 11.64 26.56
CA ASP A 224 -37.37 12.04 27.94
C ASP A 224 -36.10 12.26 28.77
N ARG A 225 -35.09 11.39 28.60
CA ARG A 225 -33.76 11.56 29.22
C ARG A 225 -33.04 12.82 28.76
N HIS A 226 -33.20 13.23 27.50
CA HIS A 226 -32.62 14.46 26.97
C HIS A 226 -33.38 15.73 27.38
N ARG A 227 -34.62 15.61 27.85
CA ARG A 227 -35.40 16.75 28.37
C ARG A 227 -35.18 17.01 29.87
N VAL A 228 -34.80 15.97 30.62
CA VAL A 228 -34.58 16.03 32.08
C VAL A 228 -33.14 16.40 32.44
N ALA A 229 -32.18 16.21 31.52
CA ALA A 229 -30.77 16.58 31.65
C ALA A 229 -30.49 17.96 31.06
#